data_AF-A0A6N4RBE1-F1
#
_entry.id   AF-A0A6N4RBE1-F1
#
_cell.length_a   1.000
_cell.length_b   1.000
_cell.length_c   1.000
_cell.angle_alpha   90.00
_cell.angle_beta   90.00
_cell.angle_gamma   90.00
#
_symmetry.space_group_name_H-M   'P 1'
#
loop_
_entity.id
_entity.type
_entity.pdbx_description
1 polymer ?
#
loop_
_entity_poly.entity_id
_entity_poly.type
_entity_poly.pdbx_seq_one_letter_code
_entity_poly.pdbx_strand_id
1 'polypeptide(L)'
;MSFITSEHLFAHKYDIDDILAALCGNAPRVLDTRTGTFSATAPADAPSKNLFTIEPLPESYLTEISQSPERKHLTDDEQAVLDTWLQTSTIATLSQHFAQGRTGGWLRERVKEAALDWLDSHDLIPPSMRHINRNKIAATTNTARSVTIESPDF
;
A
#
# COMPACT_ATOMS: atom_id res chain seq x y z
N MET A 1 15.19 -32.46 -4.35
CA MET A 1 14.11 -31.54 -4.75
C MET A 1 13.37 -31.12 -3.49
N SER A 2 13.79 -30.01 -2.88
CA SER A 2 13.07 -29.45 -1.74
C SER A 2 11.91 -28.64 -2.30
N PHE A 3 10.71 -29.20 -2.26
CA PHE A 3 9.50 -28.40 -2.33
C PHE A 3 9.58 -27.45 -1.14
N ILE A 4 9.79 -26.17 -1.39
CA ILE A 4 9.59 -25.12 -0.39
C ILE A 4 8.07 -25.13 -0.17
N THR A 5 7.60 -26.01 0.71
CA THR A 5 6.31 -25.91 1.36
C THR A 5 6.38 -24.61 2.16
N SER A 6 5.95 -23.52 1.54
CA SER A 6 5.64 -22.30 2.28
C SER A 6 4.49 -22.68 3.22
N GLU A 7 4.81 -22.99 4.47
CA GLU A 7 3.86 -23.35 5.55
C GLU A 7 2.82 -22.26 5.82
N HIS A 8 2.91 -21.13 5.11
CA HIS A 8 2.18 -19.89 5.32
C HIS A 8 1.19 -19.58 4.18
N LEU A 9 1.22 -20.33 3.09
CA LEU A 9 0.54 -19.98 1.83
C LEU A 9 -1.01 -19.86 1.91
N PHE A 10 -1.66 -20.35 2.97
CA PHE A 10 -3.14 -20.48 3.01
C PHE A 10 -3.83 -20.14 4.34
N ALA A 11 -3.13 -19.63 5.35
CA ALA A 11 -3.73 -19.39 6.68
C ALA A 11 -3.88 -17.90 7.04
N HIS A 12 -3.52 -16.99 6.15
CA HIS A 12 -3.63 -15.56 6.41
C HIS A 12 -5.04 -15.06 6.09
N LYS A 13 -5.71 -14.55 7.11
CA LYS A 13 -6.98 -13.83 7.04
C LYS A 13 -6.68 -12.36 7.27
N TYR A 14 -7.17 -11.51 6.38
CA TYR A 14 -7.20 -10.06 6.55
C TYR A 14 -8.15 -9.47 5.51
N ASP A 15 -8.76 -8.34 5.85
CA ASP A 15 -9.49 -7.51 4.89
C ASP A 15 -8.56 -6.39 4.40
N ILE A 16 -8.59 -6.11 3.10
CA ILE A 16 -7.82 -5.00 2.53
C ILE A 16 -8.32 -3.65 3.06
N ASP A 17 -9.61 -3.52 3.33
CA ASP A 17 -10.18 -2.29 3.88
C ASP A 17 -9.72 -2.03 5.32
N ASP A 18 -9.48 -3.09 6.11
CA ASP A 18 -8.89 -2.95 7.44
C ASP A 18 -7.41 -2.54 7.38
N ILE A 19 -6.66 -3.03 6.39
CA ILE A 19 -5.26 -2.61 6.15
C ILE A 19 -5.23 -1.15 5.72
N LEU A 20 -6.11 -0.74 4.79
CA LEU A 20 -6.27 0.65 4.39
C LEU A 20 -6.56 1.55 5.60
N ALA A 21 -7.46 1.11 6.49
CA ALA A 21 -7.77 1.85 7.71
C ALA A 21 -6.59 1.91 8.69
N ALA A 22 -5.76 0.88 8.77
CA ALA A 22 -4.55 0.89 9.60
C ALA A 22 -3.47 1.82 9.03
N LEU A 23 -3.27 1.83 7.71
CA LEU A 23 -2.34 2.73 7.02
C LEU A 23 -2.78 4.20 7.10
N CYS A 24 -4.08 4.46 7.04
CA CYS A 24 -4.68 5.76 7.33
C CYS A 24 -4.95 5.95 8.84
N GLY A 25 -4.26 5.25 9.73
CA GLY A 25 -4.41 5.38 11.17
C GLY A 25 -3.61 6.54 11.76
N ASN A 26 -3.79 6.79 13.06
CA ASN A 26 -2.95 7.72 13.84
C ASN A 26 -1.84 7.02 14.63
N ALA A 27 -1.90 5.70 14.71
CA ALA A 27 -1.02 4.90 15.56
C ALA A 27 -0.79 3.53 14.92
N PRO A 28 0.33 2.87 15.25
CA PRO A 28 0.61 1.52 14.79
C PRO A 28 -0.49 0.55 15.22
N ARG A 29 -0.79 -0.41 14.35
CA ARG A 29 -1.72 -1.52 14.65
C ARG A 29 -1.07 -2.85 14.37
N VAL A 30 -1.42 -3.86 15.15
CA VAL A 30 -0.93 -5.23 14.99
C VAL A 30 -2.01 -6.09 14.35
N LEU A 31 -1.71 -6.72 13.23
CA LEU A 31 -2.53 -7.71 12.54
C LEU A 31 -2.15 -9.12 12.99
N ASP A 32 -3.08 -9.88 13.58
CA ASP A 32 -2.98 -11.35 13.71
C ASP A 32 -3.61 -12.01 12.48
N THR A 33 -2.75 -12.52 11.61
CA THR A 33 -3.18 -13.13 10.34
C THR A 33 -3.90 -14.47 10.52
N ARG A 34 -3.89 -15.12 11.69
CA ARG A 34 -4.68 -16.36 11.91
C ARG A 34 -6.17 -16.06 12.03
N THR A 35 -6.50 -14.93 12.64
CA THR A 35 -7.88 -14.51 12.92
C THR A 35 -8.34 -13.38 12.01
N GLY A 36 -7.41 -12.63 11.42
CA GLY A 36 -7.66 -11.39 10.70
C GLY A 36 -8.00 -10.22 11.60
N THR A 37 -7.62 -10.30 12.88
CA THR A 37 -7.96 -9.27 13.87
C THR A 37 -6.85 -8.24 13.97
N PHE A 38 -7.25 -6.97 14.07
CA PHE A 38 -6.35 -5.86 14.36
C PHE A 38 -6.47 -5.41 15.81
N SER A 39 -5.33 -5.31 16.50
CA SER A 39 -5.22 -4.82 17.86
C SER A 39 -4.23 -3.67 17.98
N ALA A 40 -4.31 -2.89 19.05
CA ALA A 40 -3.33 -1.83 19.34
C ALA A 40 -1.97 -2.37 19.81
N THR A 41 -1.97 -3.59 20.37
CA THR A 41 -0.78 -4.26 20.89
C THR A 41 -0.79 -5.73 20.49
N ALA A 42 0.40 -6.33 20.47
CA ALA A 42 0.57 -7.74 20.14
C ALA A 42 -0.17 -8.65 21.15
N PRO A 43 -1.02 -9.58 20.70
CA PRO A 43 -1.65 -10.55 21.59
C PRO A 43 -0.59 -11.47 22.21
N ALA A 44 -0.65 -11.69 23.52
CA ALA A 44 0.33 -12.51 24.24
C ALA A 44 0.33 -13.99 23.79
N ASP A 45 -0.84 -14.50 23.38
CA ASP A 45 -1.04 -15.91 23.02
C ASP A 45 -0.78 -16.19 21.52
N ALA A 46 -0.35 -15.18 20.77
CA ALA A 46 -0.14 -15.30 19.33
C ALA A 46 1.34 -15.50 18.98
N PRO A 47 1.68 -16.50 18.15
CA PRO A 47 3.05 -16.72 17.73
C PRO A 47 3.49 -15.55 16.83
N SER A 48 4.70 -15.04 17.10
CA SER A 48 5.27 -13.86 16.43
C SER A 48 5.22 -13.93 14.90
N LYS A 49 5.35 -15.13 14.31
CA LYS A 49 5.29 -15.35 12.86
C LYS A 49 3.96 -14.98 12.18
N ASN A 50 2.88 -14.81 12.95
CA ASN A 50 1.56 -14.44 12.43
C ASN A 50 1.17 -13.00 12.80
N LEU A 51 2.05 -12.28 13.49
CA LEU A 51 1.81 -10.93 13.97
C LEU A 51 2.61 -9.93 13.15
N PHE A 52 1.91 -8.96 12.56
CA PHE A 52 2.50 -7.96 11.70
C PHE A 52 2.10 -6.57 12.18
N THR A 53 3.08 -5.68 12.36
CA THR A 53 2.81 -4.30 12.74
C THR A 53 2.67 -3.45 11.47
N ILE A 54 1.55 -2.76 11.36
CA ILE A 54 1.26 -1.79 10.31
C ILE A 54 1.45 -0.41 10.92
N GLU A 55 2.48 0.27 10.44
CA GLU A 55 2.73 1.68 10.72
C GLU A 55 1.83 2.54 9.82
N PRO A 56 1.28 3.65 10.33
CA PRO A 56 0.60 4.63 9.48
C PRO A 56 1.49 5.13 8.36
N LEU A 57 0.89 5.50 7.23
CA LEU A 57 1.60 6.16 6.14
C LEU A 57 2.21 7.48 6.64
N PRO A 58 3.43 7.83 6.19
CA PRO A 58 4.04 9.10 6.57
C PRO A 58 3.27 10.28 5.95
N GLU A 59 3.29 11.44 6.59
CA GLU A 59 2.67 12.67 6.03
C GLU A 59 3.27 13.08 4.67
N SER A 60 4.52 12.67 4.38
CA SER A 60 5.13 12.86 3.05
C SER A 60 4.34 12.18 1.93
N TYR A 61 3.57 11.14 2.25
CA TYR A 61 2.73 10.42 1.29
C TYR A 61 1.66 11.30 0.66
N LEU A 62 1.12 12.31 1.37
CA LEU A 62 0.18 13.28 0.78
C LEU A 62 0.87 14.09 -0.33
N THR A 63 2.15 14.43 -0.14
CA THR A 63 2.95 15.12 -1.15
C THR A 63 3.22 14.20 -2.35
N GLU A 64 3.53 12.92 -2.12
CA GLU A 64 3.72 11.94 -3.19
C GLU A 64 2.45 11.76 -4.04
N ILE A 65 1.27 11.64 -3.42
CA ILE A 65 0.00 11.57 -4.15
C ILE A 65 -0.21 12.82 -5.00
N SER A 66 0.08 14.01 -4.43
CA SER A 66 -0.10 15.28 -5.15
C SER A 66 0.77 15.36 -6.40
N GLN A 67 1.92 14.68 -6.43
CA GLN A 67 2.87 14.68 -7.55
C GLN A 67 2.68 13.48 -8.50
N SER A 68 1.67 12.64 -8.25
CA SER A 68 1.48 11.41 -9.02
C SER A 68 1.16 11.70 -10.49
N PRO A 69 1.88 11.09 -11.46
CA PRO A 69 1.59 11.25 -12.88
C PRO A 69 0.23 10.64 -13.27
N GLU A 70 -0.30 9.74 -12.45
CA GLU A 70 -1.61 9.10 -12.65
C GLU A 70 -2.80 10.06 -12.42
N ARG A 71 -2.54 11.27 -11.90
CA ARG A 71 -3.55 12.33 -11.77
C ARG A 71 -4.12 12.78 -13.12
N LYS A 72 -3.38 12.59 -14.22
CA LYS A 72 -3.82 12.89 -15.59
C LYS A 72 -5.10 12.13 -16.03
N HIS A 73 -5.47 11.08 -15.28
CA HIS A 73 -6.70 10.30 -15.52
C HIS A 73 -7.95 10.92 -14.89
N LEU A 74 -7.79 12.02 -14.13
CA LEU A 74 -8.85 12.84 -13.55
C LEU A 74 -9.07 14.09 -14.39
N THR A 75 -10.30 14.58 -14.45
CA THR A 75 -10.62 15.88 -15.06
C THR A 75 -10.04 17.05 -14.25
N ASP A 76 -9.98 18.25 -14.82
CA ASP A 76 -9.47 19.43 -14.12
C ASP A 76 -10.26 19.73 -12.84
N ASP A 77 -11.59 19.59 -12.88
CA ASP A 77 -12.46 19.76 -11.70
C ASP A 77 -12.16 18.69 -10.63
N GLU A 78 -11.97 17.44 -11.04
CA GLU A 78 -11.64 16.34 -10.12
C GLU A 78 -10.25 16.53 -9.49
N GLN A 79 -9.29 17.07 -10.26
CA GLN A 79 -7.96 17.40 -9.76
C GLN A 79 -8.00 18.56 -8.76
N ALA A 80 -8.81 19.60 -9.00
CA ALA A 80 -8.99 20.70 -8.05
C ALA A 80 -9.63 20.24 -6.73
N VAL A 81 -10.60 19.32 -6.80
CA VAL A 81 -11.18 18.66 -5.60
C VAL A 81 -10.12 17.86 -4.86
N LEU A 82 -9.32 17.05 -5.58
CA LEU A 82 -8.22 16.29 -4.98
C LEU A 82 -7.21 17.19 -4.27
N ASP A 83 -6.78 18.28 -4.92
CA ASP A 83 -5.83 19.23 -4.33
C ASP A 83 -6.38 19.85 -3.04
N THR A 84 -7.66 20.20 -3.04
CA THR A 84 -8.34 20.71 -1.84
C THR A 84 -8.29 19.69 -0.71
N TRP A 85 -8.60 18.41 -0.98
CA TRP A 85 -8.54 17.36 0.03
C TRP A 85 -7.12 17.12 0.55
N LEU A 86 -6.12 17.05 -0.34
CA LEU A 86 -4.72 16.83 0.06
C LEU A 86 -4.15 18.00 0.89
N GLN A 87 -4.63 19.22 0.67
CA GLN A 87 -4.22 20.39 1.46
C GLN A 87 -4.90 20.49 2.82
N THR A 88 -6.10 19.92 2.98
CA THR A 88 -6.95 20.08 4.17
C THR A 88 -7.02 18.82 5.04
N SER A 89 -6.60 17.68 4.52
CA SER A 89 -6.62 16.40 5.22
C SER A 89 -5.28 16.09 5.88
N THR A 90 -5.34 15.17 6.84
CA THR A 90 -4.18 14.42 7.33
C THR A 90 -4.27 12.99 6.78
N ILE A 91 -3.21 12.20 6.93
CA ILE A 91 -3.27 10.76 6.61
C ILE A 91 -4.45 10.08 7.33
N ALA A 92 -4.70 10.48 8.57
CA ALA A 92 -5.73 9.92 9.43
C ALA A 92 -7.17 10.18 8.95
N THR A 93 -7.38 11.30 8.26
CA THR A 93 -8.71 11.70 7.75
C THR A 93 -8.92 11.35 6.29
N LEU A 94 -7.87 10.90 5.59
CA LEU A 94 -7.87 10.66 4.15
C LEU A 94 -8.94 9.65 3.71
N SER A 95 -9.18 8.62 4.52
CA SER A 95 -10.15 7.56 4.23
C SER A 95 -11.61 8.05 4.16
N GLN A 96 -11.93 9.21 4.76
CA GLN A 96 -13.26 9.82 4.71
C GLN A 96 -13.66 10.24 3.29
N HIS A 97 -12.67 10.42 2.40
CA HIS A 97 -12.89 10.81 1.01
C HIS A 97 -13.06 9.62 0.06
N PHE A 98 -12.78 8.38 0.48
CA PHE A 98 -12.72 7.23 -0.43
C PHE A 98 -14.04 6.91 -1.15
N ALA A 99 -15.18 7.17 -0.50
CA ALA A 99 -16.50 6.94 -1.09
C ALA A 99 -16.99 8.11 -1.97
N GLN A 100 -16.23 9.19 -2.08
CA GLN A 100 -16.66 10.44 -2.72
C GLN A 100 -16.38 10.42 -4.23
N GLY A 101 -17.27 9.74 -4.96
CA GLY A 101 -17.26 9.73 -6.42
C GLY A 101 -15.96 9.19 -7.02
N ARG A 102 -15.64 9.65 -8.23
CA ARG A 102 -14.46 9.19 -8.97
C ARG A 102 -13.15 9.61 -8.33
N THR A 103 -13.04 10.84 -7.83
CA THR A 103 -11.85 11.33 -7.12
C THR A 103 -11.57 10.51 -5.86
N GLY A 104 -12.61 10.19 -5.08
CA GLY A 104 -12.49 9.34 -3.91
C GLY A 104 -12.03 7.92 -4.24
N GLY A 105 -12.61 7.32 -5.29
CA GLY A 105 -12.20 6.02 -5.78
C GLY A 105 -10.74 5.99 -6.27
N TRP A 106 -10.31 7.03 -6.99
CA TRP A 106 -8.92 7.17 -7.42
C TRP A 106 -7.96 7.27 -6.23
N LEU A 107 -8.31 8.06 -5.21
CA LEU A 107 -7.51 8.21 -3.99
C LEU A 107 -7.41 6.88 -3.22
N ARG A 108 -8.53 6.16 -3.07
CA ARG A 108 -8.54 4.83 -2.45
C ARG A 108 -7.60 3.86 -3.17
N GLU A 109 -7.58 3.87 -4.50
CA GLU A 109 -6.70 2.98 -5.27
C GLU A 109 -5.21 3.30 -5.06
N ARG A 110 -4.82 4.57 -4.81
CA ARG A 110 -3.44 4.92 -4.44
C ARG A 110 -3.05 4.32 -3.08
N VAL A 111 -3.89 4.53 -2.05
CA VAL A 111 -3.65 3.95 -0.71
C VAL A 111 -3.64 2.42 -0.77
N LYS A 112 -4.46 1.83 -1.64
CA LYS A 112 -4.50 0.38 -1.86
C LYS A 112 -3.24 -0.14 -2.53
N GLU A 113 -2.62 0.62 -3.42
CA GLU A 113 -1.30 0.27 -3.96
C GLU A 113 -0.25 0.22 -2.83
N ALA A 114 -0.23 1.22 -1.94
CA ALA A 114 0.64 1.18 -0.75
C ALA A 114 0.34 -0.03 0.17
N ALA A 115 -0.93 -0.39 0.33
CA ALA A 115 -1.34 -1.58 1.08
C ALA A 115 -0.86 -2.89 0.43
N LEU A 116 -0.92 -2.99 -0.89
CA LEU A 116 -0.44 -4.15 -1.63
C LEU A 116 1.09 -4.26 -1.56
N ASP A 117 1.81 -3.14 -1.63
CA ASP A 117 3.26 -3.14 -1.48
C ASP A 117 3.68 -3.54 -0.06
N TRP A 118 2.97 -3.05 0.96
CA TRP A 118 3.17 -3.51 2.34
C TRP A 118 2.92 -5.02 2.46
N LEU A 119 1.82 -5.53 1.91
CA LEU A 119 1.51 -6.97 1.93
C LEU A 119 2.57 -7.82 1.20
N ASP A 120 3.08 -7.37 0.05
CA ASP A 120 4.10 -8.09 -0.71
C ASP A 120 5.43 -8.13 0.05
N SER A 121 5.83 -7.01 0.66
CA SER A 121 7.07 -6.92 1.45
C SER A 121 7.07 -7.80 2.71
N HIS A 122 5.89 -8.19 3.20
CA HIS A 122 5.70 -9.11 4.32
C HIS A 122 5.34 -10.53 3.90
N ASP A 123 5.47 -10.86 2.61
CA ASP A 123 5.13 -12.16 2.04
C ASP A 123 3.67 -12.59 2.21
N LEU A 124 2.77 -11.66 2.55
CA LEU A 124 1.35 -11.93 2.83
C LEU A 124 0.52 -12.10 1.55
N ILE A 125 1.02 -11.65 0.40
CA ILE A 125 0.41 -11.96 -0.91
C ILE A 125 0.82 -13.37 -1.35
N PRO A 126 -0.14 -14.27 -1.67
CA PRO A 126 0.18 -15.57 -2.24
C PRO A 126 1.04 -15.46 -3.51
N PRO A 127 2.11 -16.26 -3.65
CA PRO A 127 2.98 -16.31 -4.83
C PRO A 127 2.28 -16.26 -6.19
N SER A 128 1.13 -16.93 -6.35
CA SER A 128 0.35 -16.93 -7.59
C SER A 128 -0.23 -15.56 -7.96
N MET A 129 -0.44 -14.66 -7.00
CA MET A 129 -0.95 -13.31 -7.20
C MET A 129 0.15 -12.24 -7.28
N ARG A 130 1.39 -12.55 -6.89
CA ARG A 130 2.51 -11.59 -6.89
C ARG A 130 2.90 -11.07 -8.27
N HIS A 131 2.61 -11.83 -9.33
CA HIS A 131 2.88 -11.42 -10.71
C HIS A 131 2.13 -10.15 -11.12
N ILE A 132 0.95 -9.92 -10.56
CA ILE A 132 0.11 -8.75 -10.87
C ILE A 132 0.74 -7.48 -10.28
N ASN A 133 1.28 -7.56 -9.06
CA ASN A 133 1.89 -6.39 -8.40
C ASN A 133 3.26 -6.04 -9.03
N ARG A 134 4.11 -7.04 -9.31
CA ARG A 134 5.42 -6.83 -9.94
C ARG A 134 5.34 -6.21 -11.33
N ASN A 135 4.32 -6.52 -12.12
CA ASN A 135 4.15 -5.92 -13.45
C ASN A 135 3.75 -4.44 -13.38
N LYS A 136 3.02 -4.01 -12.34
CA LYS A 136 2.74 -2.58 -12.11
C LYS A 136 4.01 -1.83 -11.70
N ILE A 137 4.80 -2.37 -10.76
CA ILE A 137 6.07 -1.76 -10.34
C ILE A 137 7.03 -1.64 -11.54
N ALA A 138 7.16 -2.68 -12.37
CA ALA A 138 7.98 -2.65 -13.57
C ALA A 138 7.48 -1.64 -14.63
N ALA A 139 6.17 -1.41 -14.73
CA ALA A 139 5.61 -0.39 -15.63
C ALA A 139 5.92 1.04 -15.14
N THR A 140 5.92 1.28 -13.83
CA THR A 140 6.28 2.59 -13.25
C THR A 140 7.77 2.89 -13.37
N THR A 141 8.65 1.89 -13.16
CA THR A 141 10.12 2.05 -13.26
C THR A 141 10.62 2.23 -14.70
N ASN A 142 9.81 1.86 -15.71
CA ASN A 142 10.20 2.03 -17.12
C ASN A 142 10.11 3.49 -17.61
N THR A 143 9.68 4.42 -16.77
CA THR A 143 9.74 5.86 -17.04
C THR A 143 10.90 6.47 -16.25
N ALA A 144 12.08 6.45 -16.89
CA ALA A 144 13.30 7.21 -16.58
C ALA A 144 14.20 6.75 -15.41
N ARG A 145 15.07 5.77 -15.67
CA ARG A 145 16.51 5.91 -15.39
C ARG A 145 17.32 5.25 -16.52
N SER A 146 17.58 6.00 -17.60
CA SER A 146 18.70 5.71 -18.49
C SER A 146 19.99 6.01 -17.73
N VAL A 147 20.57 4.98 -17.10
CA VAL A 147 21.96 5.05 -16.64
C VAL A 147 22.82 4.75 -17.85
N THR A 148 23.34 5.79 -18.49
CA THR A 148 24.43 5.67 -19.45
C THR A 148 25.67 5.22 -18.67
N ILE A 149 26.10 3.99 -18.86
CA ILE A 149 27.42 3.54 -18.41
C ILE A 149 28.40 3.99 -19.49
N GLU A 150 29.14 5.07 -19.22
CA GLU A 150 30.30 5.40 -20.02
C GLU A 150 31.39 4.38 -19.70
N SER A 151 31.72 3.55 -20.69
CA SER A 151 32.91 2.70 -20.64
C SER A 151 34.15 3.61 -20.62
N PRO A 152 35.07 3.46 -19.66
CA PRO A 152 36.36 4.11 -19.77
C PRO A 152 37.19 3.38 -20.83
N ASP A 153 37.52 4.09 -21.92
CA ASP A 153 38.64 3.74 -22.79
C ASP A 153 39.93 3.79 -21.99
N PHE A 154 40.54 2.64 -21.70
CA PHE A 154 42.00 2.46 -21.54
C PHE A 154 42.39 0.99 -21.74
#